data_AF-A0A4Q1CJN1-F1
#
_entry.id   AF-A0A4Q1CJN1-F1
#
_cell.length_a   1.000
_cell.length_b   1.000
_cell.length_c   1.000
_cell.angle_alpha   90.00
_cell.angle_beta   90.00
_cell.angle_gamma   90.00
#
_symmetry.space_group_name_H-M   'P 1'
#
loop_
_entity.id
_entity.type
_entity.pdbx_description
1 polymer ?
#
loop_
_entity_poly.entity_id
_entity_poly.type
_entity_poly.pdbx_seq_one_letter_code
_entity_poly.pdbx_strand_id
1 'polypeptide(L)'
;MKFACTILLFLISGSILHAQTQSDYSIRELKNGSFTTDKTYIYALPFQKGKKVYLVQAYDSKFSHKGENALDFKVKEGTTICAAREGTVIAVRSDSDKGGLKPEHLSDGNFISIQHSDGSVAHYWHLKKDGVVVKVADKVVKGQVIGYSGNTGYSAFPHLHFEVVQNGNQVPTRFSTKKGIKYLRPSKKYLVP
;
A
#
# COMPACT_ATOMS: atom_id res chain seq x y z
N MET A 1 -28.00 -65.46 24.42
CA MET A 1 -26.59 -65.55 24.01
C MET A 1 -26.15 -64.20 23.48
N LYS A 2 -25.15 -63.57 24.14
CA LYS A 2 -24.67 -62.21 23.87
C LYS A 2 -23.78 -62.23 22.61
N PHE A 3 -24.13 -61.46 21.58
CA PHE A 3 -23.20 -61.11 20.50
C PHE A 3 -22.69 -59.70 20.76
N ALA A 4 -21.42 -59.60 21.15
CA ALA A 4 -20.69 -58.34 21.21
C ALA A 4 -20.21 -58.00 19.79
N CYS A 5 -20.71 -56.90 19.24
CA CYS A 5 -20.22 -56.32 17.99
C CYS A 5 -19.17 -55.26 18.35
N THR A 6 -17.90 -55.57 18.12
CA THR A 6 -16.78 -54.65 18.36
C THR A 6 -16.78 -53.57 17.27
N ILE A 7 -17.26 -52.38 17.60
CA ILE A 7 -17.11 -51.19 16.73
C ILE A 7 -15.70 -50.63 16.95
N LEU A 8 -14.84 -50.81 15.95
CA LEU A 8 -13.53 -50.17 15.90
C LEU A 8 -13.73 -48.70 15.47
N LEU A 9 -13.73 -47.78 16.44
CA LEU A 9 -13.72 -46.34 16.16
C LEU A 9 -12.32 -45.95 15.66
N PHE A 10 -12.18 -45.69 14.36
CA PHE A 10 -11.04 -44.92 13.85
C PHE A 10 -11.26 -43.45 14.19
N LEU A 11 -10.59 -42.97 15.24
CA LEU A 11 -10.41 -41.54 15.49
C LEU A 11 -9.46 -41.00 14.42
N ILE A 12 -10.00 -40.54 13.30
CA ILE A 12 -9.28 -39.68 12.37
C ILE A 12 -9.18 -38.33 13.08
N SER A 13 -8.04 -38.06 13.71
CA SER A 13 -7.67 -36.72 14.12
C SER A 13 -7.45 -35.89 12.85
N GLY A 14 -8.54 -35.35 12.31
CA GLY A 14 -8.49 -34.28 11.34
C GLY A 14 -7.87 -33.07 12.00
N SER A 15 -6.54 -32.95 11.94
CA SER A 15 -5.87 -31.69 12.16
C SER A 15 -6.36 -30.75 11.07
N ILE A 16 -7.29 -29.87 11.43
CA ILE A 16 -7.67 -28.73 10.62
C ILE A 16 -6.39 -27.93 10.42
N LEU A 17 -5.79 -28.05 9.24
CA LEU A 17 -4.80 -27.10 8.75
C LEU A 17 -5.52 -25.75 8.63
N HIS A 18 -5.49 -24.98 9.71
CA HIS A 18 -5.74 -23.55 9.65
C HIS A 18 -4.71 -22.96 8.70
N ALA A 19 -5.15 -22.57 7.51
CA ALA A 19 -4.38 -21.68 6.66
C ALA A 19 -4.13 -20.41 7.48
N GLN A 20 -2.87 -20.18 7.86
CA GLN A 20 -2.47 -19.02 8.66
C GLN A 20 -2.91 -17.75 7.93
N THR A 21 -3.92 -17.06 8.47
CA THR A 21 -4.31 -15.75 7.99
C THR A 21 -3.24 -14.73 8.40
N GLN A 22 -2.91 -13.84 7.48
CA GLN A 22 -1.85 -12.82 7.55
C GLN A 22 -2.08 -11.73 8.63
N SER A 23 -3.06 -11.91 9.52
CA SER A 23 -3.50 -10.99 10.56
C SER A 23 -2.60 -10.93 11.80
N ASP A 24 -1.62 -11.82 11.93
CA ASP A 24 -0.92 -12.02 13.21
C ASP A 24 0.42 -11.28 13.35
N TYR A 25 0.81 -10.44 12.39
CA TYR A 25 2.06 -9.68 12.50
C TYR A 25 1.84 -8.36 13.24
N SER A 26 2.50 -8.19 14.38
CA SER A 26 2.49 -6.90 15.07
C SER A 26 3.34 -5.87 14.33
N ILE A 27 2.89 -4.61 14.29
CA ILE A 27 3.67 -3.48 13.76
C ILE A 27 5.08 -3.40 14.40
N ARG A 28 5.22 -3.89 15.63
CA ARG A 28 6.50 -4.00 16.35
C ARG A 28 7.46 -4.98 15.69
N GLU A 29 6.99 -6.14 15.27
CA GLU A 29 7.84 -7.13 14.60
C GLU A 29 8.24 -6.67 13.18
N LEU A 30 7.32 -5.99 12.45
CA LEU A 30 7.63 -5.36 11.15
C LEU A 30 8.73 -4.29 11.28
N LYS A 31 8.69 -3.52 12.38
CA LYS A 31 9.70 -2.51 12.68
C LYS A 31 11.06 -3.13 12.99
N ASN A 32 11.11 -4.33 13.57
CA ASN A 32 12.34 -4.94 14.09
C ASN A 32 13.04 -5.86 13.08
N GLY A 33 12.39 -6.21 11.96
CA GLY A 33 12.99 -7.04 10.91
C GLY A 33 13.17 -8.51 11.29
N SER A 34 12.43 -8.99 12.29
CA SER A 34 12.50 -10.37 12.80
C SER A 34 11.48 -11.26 12.11
N PHE A 35 11.67 -11.60 10.83
CA PHE A 35 10.84 -12.60 10.14
C PHE A 35 11.68 -13.49 9.21
N THR A 36 11.55 -14.81 9.37
CA THR A 36 12.31 -15.78 8.57
C THR A 36 11.62 -16.25 7.29
N THR A 37 10.35 -15.91 7.03
CA THR A 37 9.76 -15.98 5.65
C THR A 37 8.61 -14.97 5.45
N ASP A 38 8.90 -13.68 5.50
CA ASP A 38 7.91 -12.67 5.10
C ASP A 38 7.74 -12.67 3.56
N LYS A 39 6.58 -13.18 3.12
CA LYS A 39 6.18 -13.36 1.71
C LYS A 39 5.44 -12.16 1.11
N THR A 40 5.32 -11.05 1.83
CA THR A 40 4.69 -9.83 1.29
C THR A 40 5.41 -9.36 0.03
N TYR A 41 4.63 -8.90 -0.96
CA TYR A 41 5.18 -8.40 -2.20
C TYR A 41 6.15 -7.24 -1.94
N ILE A 42 7.25 -7.20 -2.70
CA ILE A 42 8.27 -6.16 -2.60
C ILE A 42 7.97 -5.08 -3.63
N TYR A 43 7.37 -3.99 -3.17
CA TYR A 43 7.04 -2.83 -3.99
C TYR A 43 8.30 -2.03 -4.39
N ALA A 44 8.24 -1.34 -5.52
CA ALA A 44 9.15 -0.25 -5.82
C ALA A 44 8.69 1.03 -5.10
N LEU A 45 9.62 1.92 -4.79
CA LEU A 45 9.23 3.28 -4.41
C LEU A 45 8.51 3.93 -5.60
N PRO A 46 7.37 4.63 -5.39
CA PRO A 46 6.48 5.11 -6.47
C PRO A 46 7.01 6.37 -7.18
N PHE A 47 8.31 6.42 -7.46
CA PHE A 47 9.00 7.58 -8.04
C PHE A 47 10.05 7.12 -9.06
N GLN A 48 10.52 8.06 -9.88
CA GLN A 48 11.59 7.78 -10.85
C GLN A 48 12.90 7.37 -10.15
N LYS A 49 13.63 6.46 -10.80
CA LYS A 49 14.97 6.02 -10.38
C LYS A 49 15.89 7.21 -10.08
N GLY A 50 16.66 7.12 -9.00
CA GLY A 50 17.57 8.18 -8.56
C GLY A 50 16.91 9.32 -7.77
N LYS A 51 15.57 9.38 -7.69
CA LYS A 51 14.89 10.38 -6.84
C LYS A 51 15.17 10.09 -5.37
N LYS A 52 15.47 11.13 -4.59
CA LYS A 52 15.52 11.07 -3.13
C LYS A 52 14.24 11.66 -2.55
N VAL A 53 13.47 10.86 -1.83
CA VAL A 53 12.17 11.25 -1.26
C VAL A 53 12.19 11.18 0.27
N TYR A 54 11.48 12.09 0.92
CA TYR A 54 11.34 12.14 2.38
C TYR A 54 9.99 11.57 2.78
N LEU A 55 9.98 10.55 3.62
CA LEU A 55 8.76 9.95 4.16
C LEU A 55 8.41 10.66 5.47
N VAL A 56 7.27 11.38 5.48
CA VAL A 56 6.80 12.16 6.63
C VAL A 56 6.08 11.23 7.60
N GLN A 57 5.13 10.46 7.09
CA GLN A 57 4.32 9.53 7.86
C GLN A 57 4.41 8.14 7.25
N ALA A 58 4.36 7.14 8.11
CA ALA A 58 4.35 5.74 7.72
C ALA A 58 3.27 4.98 8.51
N TYR A 59 3.33 3.65 8.47
CA TYR A 59 2.42 2.76 9.18
C TYR A 59 2.28 3.12 10.66
N ASP A 60 1.02 3.27 11.10
CA ASP A 60 0.64 3.53 12.49
C ASP A 60 1.41 4.73 13.09
N SER A 61 1.46 5.84 12.36
CA SER A 61 2.11 7.07 12.80
C SER A 61 1.17 7.94 13.64
N LYS A 62 1.72 8.62 14.65
CA LYS A 62 0.95 9.36 15.68
C LYS A 62 0.16 10.59 15.20
N PHE A 63 0.31 11.02 13.95
CA PHE A 63 -0.40 12.18 13.41
C PHE A 63 -1.75 11.78 12.83
N SER A 64 -1.88 11.68 11.50
CA SER A 64 -3.11 11.26 10.84
C SER A 64 -3.21 9.74 10.66
N HIS A 65 -2.10 9.02 10.55
CA HIS A 65 -2.11 7.56 10.29
C HIS A 65 -2.25 6.69 11.56
N LYS A 66 -3.07 7.09 12.54
CA LYS A 66 -3.26 6.27 13.76
C LYS A 66 -4.13 5.05 13.40
N GLY A 67 -3.57 3.85 13.50
CA GLY A 67 -4.25 2.63 13.06
C GLY A 67 -4.35 2.46 11.54
N GLU A 68 -3.63 3.30 10.76
CA GLU A 68 -3.64 3.24 9.30
C GLU A 68 -2.30 2.71 8.76
N ASN A 69 -2.37 1.91 7.69
CA ASN A 69 -1.20 1.38 6.98
C ASN A 69 -0.93 2.17 5.68
N ALA A 70 -0.74 3.48 5.83
CA ALA A 70 -0.46 4.40 4.74
C ALA A 70 0.90 5.10 4.87
N LEU A 71 1.37 5.68 3.76
CA LEU A 71 2.66 6.33 3.62
C LEU A 71 2.50 7.72 2.97
N ASP A 72 3.05 8.76 3.62
CA ASP A 72 3.05 10.13 3.07
C ASP A 72 4.46 10.56 2.69
N PHE A 73 4.73 10.63 1.39
CA PHE A 73 5.99 11.10 0.85
C PHE A 73 5.93 12.59 0.52
N LYS A 74 6.71 13.41 1.21
CA LYS A 74 6.82 14.84 0.91
C LYS A 74 7.54 15.06 -0.41
N VAL A 75 6.82 15.59 -1.38
CA VAL A 75 7.32 15.90 -2.73
C VAL A 75 6.68 17.20 -3.22
N LYS A 76 7.36 17.92 -4.11
CA LYS A 76 6.77 19.13 -4.73
C LYS A 76 5.64 18.71 -5.66
N GLU A 77 4.64 19.57 -5.85
CA GLU A 77 3.66 19.39 -6.93
C GLU A 77 4.37 19.22 -8.29
N GLY A 78 3.80 18.39 -9.16
CA GLY A 78 4.40 18.02 -10.44
C GLY A 78 5.51 16.97 -10.35
N THR A 79 5.82 16.40 -9.18
CA THR A 79 6.79 15.31 -9.10
C THR A 79 6.22 14.08 -9.78
N THR A 80 6.98 13.47 -10.71
CA THR A 80 6.61 12.25 -11.41
C THR A 80 6.34 11.10 -10.43
N ILE A 81 5.16 10.50 -10.55
CA ILE A 81 4.72 9.32 -9.81
C ILE A 81 4.75 8.11 -10.74
N CYS A 82 5.33 7.01 -10.24
CA CYS A 82 5.46 5.75 -10.95
C CYS A 82 4.64 4.65 -10.27
N ALA A 83 4.15 3.68 -11.03
CA ALA A 83 3.51 2.49 -10.50
C ALA A 83 4.48 1.71 -9.61
N ALA A 84 4.14 1.55 -8.34
CA ALA A 84 4.96 0.82 -7.36
C ALA A 84 5.03 -0.70 -7.66
N ARG A 85 4.02 -1.22 -8.36
CA ARG A 85 3.87 -2.62 -8.78
C ARG A 85 2.99 -2.68 -10.03
N GLU A 86 3.25 -3.68 -10.87
CA GLU A 86 2.44 -3.98 -12.07
C GLU A 86 0.98 -4.30 -11.72
N GLY A 87 0.06 -3.94 -12.60
CA GLY A 87 -1.36 -4.17 -12.37
C GLY A 87 -2.26 -3.59 -13.44
N THR A 88 -3.55 -3.53 -13.14
CA THR A 88 -4.58 -2.92 -13.98
C THR A 88 -5.15 -1.69 -13.27
N VAL A 89 -5.24 -0.56 -13.95
CA VAL A 89 -5.89 0.65 -13.42
C VAL A 89 -7.39 0.40 -13.32
N ILE A 90 -7.96 0.51 -12.12
CA ILE A 90 -9.38 0.22 -11.87
C ILE A 90 -10.20 1.48 -11.57
N ALA A 91 -9.56 2.57 -11.17
CA ALA A 91 -10.22 3.85 -10.93
C ALA A 91 -9.22 5.00 -11.04
N VAL A 92 -9.69 6.15 -11.51
CA VAL A 92 -8.94 7.39 -11.57
C VAL A 92 -9.85 8.58 -11.29
N ARG A 93 -9.26 9.65 -10.74
CA ARG A 93 -9.85 11.00 -10.72
C ARG A 93 -8.74 12.02 -10.90
N SER A 94 -8.97 13.05 -11.70
CA SER A 94 -7.94 14.04 -12.06
C SER A 94 -8.48 15.46 -12.29
N ASP A 95 -9.74 15.73 -11.96
CA ASP A 95 -10.47 16.95 -12.32
C ASP A 95 -10.42 18.06 -11.24
N SER A 96 -10.08 17.69 -10.00
CA SER A 96 -10.07 18.62 -8.86
C SER A 96 -8.83 19.51 -8.84
N ASP A 97 -9.01 20.80 -8.56
CA ASP A 97 -7.97 21.77 -8.17
C ASP A 97 -8.07 22.20 -6.71
N LYS A 98 -8.97 21.59 -5.93
CA LYS A 98 -9.24 21.97 -4.55
C LYS A 98 -8.44 21.12 -3.58
N GLY A 99 -7.98 21.75 -2.48
CA GLY A 99 -7.35 21.06 -1.38
C GLY A 99 -7.18 21.93 -0.15
N GLY A 100 -6.92 21.28 0.98
CA GLY A 100 -6.73 21.93 2.28
C GLY A 100 -7.32 21.14 3.43
N LEU A 101 -7.21 21.68 4.64
CA LEU A 101 -7.65 21.01 5.87
C LEU A 101 -9.10 21.29 6.27
N LYS A 102 -9.92 21.77 5.32
CA LYS A 102 -11.36 21.95 5.55
C LYS A 102 -12.10 20.64 5.25
N PRO A 103 -13.14 20.27 6.02
CA PRO A 103 -13.92 19.05 5.78
C PRO A 103 -14.51 18.95 4.38
N GLU A 104 -14.85 20.08 3.75
CA GLU A 104 -15.35 20.12 2.37
C GLU A 104 -14.37 19.53 1.34
N HIS A 105 -13.07 19.49 1.63
CA HIS A 105 -12.06 18.92 0.75
C HIS A 105 -11.85 17.41 0.92
N LEU A 106 -12.56 16.73 1.83
CA LEU A 106 -12.42 15.28 2.04
C LEU A 106 -12.65 14.48 0.76
N SER A 107 -13.57 14.93 -0.09
CA SER A 107 -13.89 14.28 -1.36
C SER A 107 -13.15 14.89 -2.55
N ASP A 108 -12.29 15.90 -2.39
CA ASP A 108 -11.66 16.62 -3.51
C ASP A 108 -10.34 16.00 -3.99
N GLY A 109 -9.94 14.83 -3.45
CA GLY A 109 -8.69 14.17 -3.81
C GLY A 109 -8.70 13.58 -5.22
N ASN A 110 -7.74 13.96 -6.06
CA ASN A 110 -7.42 13.23 -7.27
C ASN A 110 -6.57 12.00 -6.94
N PHE A 111 -6.79 10.92 -7.69
CA PHE A 111 -6.16 9.64 -7.38
C PHE A 111 -6.03 8.70 -8.58
N ILE A 112 -5.21 7.68 -8.40
CA ILE A 112 -5.14 6.48 -9.24
C ILE A 112 -5.25 5.25 -8.32
N SER A 113 -6.02 4.25 -8.74
CA SER A 113 -6.14 2.96 -8.07
C SER A 113 -5.70 1.85 -9.04
N ILE A 114 -4.71 1.05 -8.64
CA ILE A 114 -4.17 -0.05 -9.44
C ILE A 114 -4.40 -1.37 -8.70
N GLN A 115 -5.12 -2.30 -9.34
CA GLN A 115 -5.31 -3.66 -8.83
C GLN A 115 -4.20 -4.58 -9.32
N HIS A 116 -3.67 -5.38 -8.40
CA HIS A 116 -2.60 -6.36 -8.63
C HIS A 116 -3.15 -7.78 -8.80
N SER A 117 -2.31 -8.69 -9.27
CA SER A 117 -2.71 -10.08 -9.57
C SER A 117 -3.12 -10.89 -8.35
N ASP A 118 -2.72 -10.49 -7.15
CA ASP A 118 -3.14 -11.09 -5.87
C ASP A 118 -4.43 -10.46 -5.30
N GLY A 119 -5.07 -9.58 -6.06
CA GLY A 119 -6.29 -8.88 -5.67
C GLY A 119 -6.06 -7.66 -4.77
N SER A 120 -4.83 -7.38 -4.33
CA SER A 120 -4.53 -6.13 -3.62
C SER A 120 -4.70 -4.91 -4.54
N VAL A 121 -5.04 -3.77 -3.95
CA VAL A 121 -5.20 -2.50 -4.66
C VAL A 121 -4.27 -1.45 -4.05
N ALA A 122 -3.41 -0.85 -4.86
CA ALA A 122 -2.61 0.29 -4.47
C ALA A 122 -3.32 1.60 -4.84
N HIS A 123 -3.43 2.52 -3.89
CA HIS A 123 -3.98 3.86 -4.09
C HIS A 123 -2.88 4.92 -4.04
N TYR A 124 -2.98 5.89 -4.95
CA TYR A 124 -2.07 7.02 -5.10
C TYR A 124 -2.91 8.29 -5.05
N TRP A 125 -2.83 9.05 -3.95
CA TRP A 125 -3.72 10.18 -3.69
C TRP A 125 -3.01 11.53 -3.77
N HIS A 126 -3.83 12.59 -3.69
CA HIS A 126 -3.42 14.00 -3.73
C HIS A 126 -2.70 14.41 -5.02
N LEU A 127 -3.09 13.79 -6.15
CA LEU A 127 -2.50 14.10 -7.46
C LEU A 127 -2.93 15.49 -7.95
N LYS A 128 -2.13 16.14 -8.80
CA LYS A 128 -2.51 17.47 -9.32
C LYS A 128 -3.67 17.35 -10.33
N LYS A 129 -4.43 18.44 -10.49
CA LYS A 129 -5.39 18.57 -11.60
C LYS A 129 -4.70 18.29 -12.94
N ASP A 130 -5.39 17.53 -13.79
CA ASP A 130 -4.89 17.03 -15.08
C ASP A 130 -3.53 16.29 -14.99
N GLY A 131 -3.23 15.75 -13.82
CA GLY A 131 -1.96 15.10 -13.50
C GLY A 131 -1.95 13.59 -13.72
N VAL A 132 -3.09 12.95 -13.97
CA VAL A 132 -3.18 11.52 -14.24
C VAL A 132 -2.93 11.25 -15.72
N VAL A 133 -1.97 10.36 -16.04
CA VAL A 133 -1.59 10.04 -17.44
C VAL A 133 -1.97 8.63 -17.88
N VAL A 134 -2.73 7.91 -17.05
CA VAL A 134 -3.28 6.58 -17.34
C VAL A 134 -4.80 6.59 -17.27
N LYS A 135 -5.44 5.60 -17.88
CA LYS A 135 -6.90 5.45 -17.94
C LYS A 135 -7.34 4.15 -17.28
N VAL A 136 -8.61 4.09 -16.87
CA VAL A 136 -9.22 2.84 -16.42
C VAL A 136 -9.05 1.75 -17.48
N ALA A 137 -8.78 0.52 -17.03
CA ALA A 137 -8.42 -0.66 -17.81
C ALA A 137 -7.00 -0.70 -18.38
N ASP A 138 -6.19 0.37 -18.26
CA ASP A 138 -4.79 0.31 -18.65
C ASP A 138 -4.03 -0.73 -17.82
N LYS A 139 -3.21 -1.54 -18.48
CA LYS A 139 -2.20 -2.37 -17.82
C LYS A 139 -0.95 -1.55 -17.63
N VAL A 140 -0.43 -1.52 -16.42
CA VAL A 140 0.79 -0.80 -16.07
C VAL A 140 1.87 -1.76 -15.59
N VAL A 141 3.13 -1.47 -15.93
CA VAL A 141 4.28 -2.19 -15.41
C VAL A 141 4.93 -1.42 -14.26
N LYS A 142 5.59 -2.13 -13.35
CA LYS A 142 6.34 -1.52 -12.24
C LYS A 142 7.35 -0.49 -12.77
N GLY A 143 7.33 0.72 -12.19
CA GLY A 143 8.17 1.84 -12.60
C GLY A 143 7.60 2.71 -13.73
N GLN A 144 6.52 2.29 -14.39
CA GLN A 144 5.84 3.09 -15.41
C GLN A 144 5.31 4.41 -14.81
N VAL A 145 5.47 5.52 -15.52
CA VAL A 145 4.88 6.80 -15.13
C VAL A 145 3.35 6.72 -15.21
N ILE A 146 2.67 7.09 -14.14
CA ILE A 146 1.19 7.03 -14.04
C ILE A 146 0.56 8.39 -13.75
N GLY A 147 1.33 9.34 -13.21
CA GLY A 147 0.86 10.70 -13.02
C GLY A 147 1.85 11.60 -12.30
N TYR A 148 1.34 12.69 -11.75
CA TYR A 148 2.12 13.72 -11.07
C TYR A 148 1.52 14.08 -9.72
N SER A 149 2.36 14.23 -8.70
CA SER A 149 1.93 14.65 -7.37
C SER A 149 1.29 16.04 -7.41
N GLY A 150 0.39 16.30 -6.48
CA GLY A 150 -0.27 17.58 -6.29
C GLY A 150 -0.46 17.89 -4.82
N ASN A 151 -1.56 18.58 -4.53
CA ASN A 151 -1.98 18.93 -3.17
C ASN A 151 -3.52 18.99 -3.06
N THR A 152 -4.22 18.12 -3.78
CA THR A 152 -5.70 18.13 -3.83
C THR A 152 -6.31 17.28 -2.73
N GLY A 153 -7.56 17.56 -2.36
CA GLY A 153 -8.28 16.86 -1.31
C GLY A 153 -7.86 17.30 0.09
N TYR A 154 -8.13 16.46 1.09
CA TYR A 154 -7.79 16.74 2.48
C TYR A 154 -6.28 16.59 2.73
N SER A 155 -5.52 17.61 2.34
CA SER A 155 -4.06 17.64 2.34
C SER A 155 -3.55 18.95 2.94
N ALA A 156 -2.59 18.87 3.86
CA ALA A 156 -1.97 20.04 4.48
C ALA A 156 -0.85 20.65 3.63
N PHE A 157 -0.17 19.84 2.82
CA PHE A 157 0.99 20.25 2.02
C PHE A 157 1.20 19.28 0.85
N PRO A 158 1.92 19.68 -0.22
CA PRO A 158 2.19 18.79 -1.34
C PRO A 158 2.90 17.48 -0.93
N HIS A 159 2.25 16.36 -1.22
CA HIS A 159 2.77 15.03 -0.94
C HIS A 159 2.11 13.96 -1.82
N LEU A 160 2.68 12.77 -1.83
CA LEU A 160 2.00 11.56 -2.29
C LEU A 160 1.57 10.77 -1.06
N HIS A 161 0.27 10.56 -0.92
CA HIS A 161 -0.28 9.56 0.00
C HIS A 161 -0.42 8.23 -0.76
N PHE A 162 0.16 7.18 -0.19
CA PHE A 162 0.20 5.84 -0.77
C PHE A 162 -0.24 4.80 0.26
N GLU A 163 -1.15 3.93 -0.16
CA GLU A 163 -1.65 2.82 0.66
C GLU A 163 -1.90 1.60 -0.22
N VAL A 164 -1.95 0.43 0.40
CA VAL A 164 -2.36 -0.82 -0.26
C VAL A 164 -3.44 -1.48 0.57
N VAL A 165 -4.53 -1.87 -0.10
CA VAL A 165 -5.67 -2.56 0.51
C VAL A 165 -5.70 -4.00 0.01
N GLN A 166 -5.87 -4.96 0.92
CA GLN A 166 -6.09 -6.38 0.62
C GLN A 166 -7.29 -6.84 1.45
N ASN A 167 -8.27 -7.48 0.82
CA ASN A 167 -9.48 -8.01 1.48
C ASN A 167 -10.18 -6.96 2.36
N GLY A 168 -10.30 -5.72 1.88
CA GLY A 168 -10.95 -4.61 2.57
C GLY A 168 -10.14 -3.94 3.68
N ASN A 169 -8.91 -4.40 3.95
CA ASN A 169 -8.06 -3.83 5.00
C ASN A 169 -6.77 -3.23 4.43
N GLN A 170 -6.34 -2.08 4.95
CA GLN A 170 -5.02 -1.55 4.63
C GLN A 170 -3.93 -2.47 5.18
N VAL A 171 -2.95 -2.80 4.36
CA VAL A 171 -1.84 -3.70 4.72
C VAL A 171 -0.49 -2.99 4.64
N PRO A 172 0.43 -3.26 5.57
CA PRO A 172 1.78 -2.72 5.49
C PRO A 172 2.53 -3.32 4.30
N THR A 173 3.38 -2.51 3.65
CA THR A 173 4.12 -2.93 2.46
C THR A 173 5.63 -2.84 2.62
N ARG A 174 6.35 -3.72 1.94
CA ARG A 174 7.81 -3.69 1.88
C ARG A 174 8.29 -3.10 0.58
N PHE A 175 9.41 -2.41 0.66
CA PHE A 175 9.99 -1.73 -0.48
C PHE A 175 11.42 -2.20 -0.76
N SER A 176 11.74 -2.35 -2.04
CA SER A 176 13.13 -2.43 -2.48
C SER A 176 13.79 -1.07 -2.31
N THR A 177 14.85 -1.00 -1.51
CA THR A 177 15.65 0.22 -1.30
C THR A 177 17.12 -0.08 -1.49
N LYS A 178 17.95 0.96 -1.69
CA LYS A 178 19.42 0.80 -1.73
C LYS A 178 20.01 0.12 -0.48
N LYS A 179 19.32 0.16 0.66
CA LYS A 179 19.72 -0.49 1.93
C LYS A 179 19.00 -1.83 2.16
N GLY A 180 18.58 -2.50 1.09
CA GLY A 180 17.82 -3.75 1.15
C GLY A 180 16.31 -3.57 1.28
N ILE A 181 15.60 -4.69 1.30
CA ILE A 181 14.14 -4.77 1.45
C ILE A 181 13.76 -4.37 2.87
N LYS A 182 12.76 -3.50 3.04
CA LYS A 182 12.26 -3.12 4.37
C LYS A 182 10.86 -2.52 4.33
N TYR A 183 10.19 -2.54 5.47
CA TYR A 183 9.12 -1.60 5.80
C TYR A 183 9.74 -0.21 6.00
N LEU A 184 9.15 0.80 5.36
CA LEU A 184 9.66 2.16 5.50
C LEU A 184 9.35 2.72 6.90
N ARG A 185 10.17 3.65 7.36
CA ARG A 185 10.07 4.30 8.66
C ARG A 185 9.92 5.80 8.44
N PRO A 186 9.08 6.48 9.22
CA PRO A 186 8.84 7.92 9.06
C PRO A 186 10.12 8.71 9.39
N SER A 187 10.15 9.97 8.98
CA SER A 187 11.26 10.89 9.18
C SER A 187 12.59 10.44 8.56
N LYS A 188 12.54 9.64 7.48
CA LYS A 188 13.73 9.15 6.75
C LYS A 188 13.67 9.56 5.27
N LYS A 189 14.85 9.66 4.66
CA LYS A 189 15.01 9.85 3.22
C LYS A 189 15.34 8.52 2.54
N TYR A 190 14.67 8.23 1.44
CA TYR A 190 14.86 7.04 0.64
C TYR A 190 15.31 7.43 -0.77
N LEU A 191 16.36 6.77 -1.26
CA LEU A 191 16.78 6.87 -2.66
C LEU A 191 16.10 5.74 -3.43
N VAL A 192 15.44 6.09 -4.54
CA VAL A 192 14.89 5.11 -5.48
C VAL A 192 16.06 4.41 -6.18
N PRO A 193 16.19 3.07 -6.04
CA PRO A 193 17.32 2.31 -6.56
C PRO A 193 17.42 2.30 -8.09
#